data_AF-A0A224XAL5-F1
#
_entry.id   AF-A0A224XAL5-F1
#
_cell.length_a   1.000
_cell.length_b   1.000
_cell.length_c   1.000
_cell.angle_alpha   90.00
_cell.angle_beta   90.00
_cell.angle_gamma   90.00
#
_symmetry.space_group_name_H-M   'P 1'
#
loop_
_entity.id
_entity.type
_entity.pdbx_description
1 polymer ?
#
loop_
_entity_poly.entity_id
_entity_poly.type
_entity_poly.pdbx_seq_one_letter_code
_entity_poly.pdbx_strand_id
1 'polypeptide(L)'
;MYPLAVQQGVSAKDYWGLTYDELVVQLKANQSAKGEEFQVDATMNYSLAKLIAFAFHDPQKMPAFSEVYALDTEDDTKQLEAPTDSKITQDEVNFMAYFNAINTTMKRKEETEHDNQN
;
A
#
# COMPACT_ATOMS: atom_id res chain seq x y z
N MET A 1 6.63 -16.55 16.51
CA MET A 1 6.39 -15.68 15.33
C MET A 1 5.93 -14.27 15.73
N TYR A 2 5.18 -14.13 16.83
CA TYR A 2 4.73 -12.86 17.41
C TYR A 2 5.71 -11.65 17.35
N PRO A 3 6.95 -11.72 17.87
CA PRO A 3 7.83 -10.56 17.89
C PRO A 3 8.18 -10.05 16.48
N LEU A 4 8.32 -10.95 15.51
CA LEU A 4 8.60 -10.59 14.12
C LEU A 4 7.37 -9.95 13.46
N ALA A 5 6.17 -10.46 13.71
CA ALA A 5 4.95 -9.89 13.15
C ALA A 5 4.72 -8.45 13.66
N VAL A 6 4.90 -8.22 14.97
CA VAL A 6 4.78 -6.89 15.57
C VAL A 6 5.83 -5.92 15.00
N GLN A 7 7.08 -6.38 14.83
CA GLN A 7 8.13 -5.58 14.20
C GLN A 7 7.79 -5.20 12.76
N GLN A 8 7.09 -6.07 12.03
CA GLN A 8 6.64 -5.84 10.65
C GLN A 8 5.32 -5.05 10.58
N GLY A 9 4.87 -4.43 11.69
CA GLY A 9 3.72 -3.54 11.70
C GLY A 9 2.37 -4.21 11.94
N VAL A 10 2.33 -5.49 12.33
CA VAL A 10 1.08 -6.12 12.79
C VAL A 10 0.77 -5.64 14.21
N SER A 11 -0.47 -5.21 14.44
CA SER A 11 -0.93 -4.80 15.77
C SER A 11 -0.80 -5.94 16.79
N ALA A 12 -0.15 -5.64 17.92
CA ALA A 12 0.04 -6.58 19.01
C ALA A 12 -1.29 -7.10 19.61
N LYS A 13 -2.33 -6.27 19.56
CA LYS A 13 -3.68 -6.63 20.03
C LYS A 13 -4.35 -7.61 19.08
N ASP A 14 -4.20 -7.39 17.78
CA ASP A 14 -4.93 -8.12 16.75
C ASP A 14 -4.24 -9.44 16.39
N TYR A 15 -2.93 -9.57 16.64
CA TYR A 15 -2.15 -10.77 16.34
C TYR A 15 -2.78 -12.06 16.84
N TRP A 16 -3.34 -12.07 18.05
CA TRP A 16 -3.93 -13.27 18.66
C TRP A 16 -5.29 -13.64 18.07
N GLY A 17 -5.97 -12.69 17.42
CA GLY A 17 -7.26 -12.91 16.77
C GLY A 17 -7.15 -13.36 15.32
N LEU A 18 -5.97 -13.20 14.70
CA LEU A 18 -5.73 -13.48 13.29
C LEU A 18 -5.27 -14.94 13.07
N THR A 19 -5.73 -15.51 11.96
CA THR A 19 -5.23 -16.79 11.47
C THR A 19 -3.85 -16.63 10.83
N TYR A 20 -3.14 -17.75 10.65
CA TYR A 20 -1.82 -17.73 10.01
C TYR A 20 -1.86 -17.14 8.60
N ASP A 21 -2.89 -17.48 7.81
CA ASP A 21 -3.04 -16.98 6.44
C ASP A 21 -3.26 -15.46 6.42
N GLU A 22 -4.11 -14.95 7.31
CA GLU A 22 -4.35 -13.51 7.45
C GLU A 22 -3.10 -12.77 7.92
N LEU A 23 -2.32 -13.35 8.84
CA LEU A 23 -1.03 -12.80 9.24
C LEU A 23 -0.08 -12.71 8.04
N VAL A 24 0.06 -13.77 7.24
CA VAL A 24 0.95 -13.76 6.07
C VAL A 24 0.52 -12.71 5.05
N VAL A 25 -0.80 -12.53 4.84
CA VAL A 25 -1.32 -11.48 3.95
C VAL A 25 -0.99 -10.08 4.49
N GLN A 26 -1.20 -9.83 5.78
CA GLN A 26 -0.85 -8.55 6.40
C GLN A 26 0.65 -8.26 6.34
N LEU A 27 1.50 -9.26 6.63
CA LEU A 27 2.95 -9.09 6.54
C LEU A 27 3.38 -8.72 5.12
N LYS A 28 2.82 -9.36 4.09
CA LYS A 28 3.11 -9.04 2.69
C LYS A 28 2.66 -7.64 2.32
N ALA A 29 1.45 -7.25 2.73
CA ALA A 29 0.92 -5.92 2.47
C ALA A 29 1.82 -4.83 3.09
N ASN A 30 2.23 -5.01 4.35
CA ASN A 30 3.12 -4.07 5.03
C ASN A 30 4.50 -4.00 4.35
N GLN A 31 5.03 -5.13 3.89
CA GLN A 31 6.31 -5.17 3.18
C GLN A 31 6.22 -4.43 1.83
N SER A 32 5.14 -4.62 1.07
CA SER A 32 4.90 -3.90 -0.19
C SER A 32 4.78 -2.40 0.04
N ALA A 33 3.96 -1.96 1.01
CA ALA A 33 3.78 -0.54 1.34
C ALA A 33 5.12 0.13 1.71
N LYS A 34 5.94 -0.54 2.52
CA LYS A 34 7.28 -0.05 2.87
C LYS A 34 8.23 -0.03 1.68
N GLY A 35 8.11 -1.00 0.76
CA GLY A 35 8.88 -1.02 -0.48
C GLY A 35 8.53 0.15 -1.41
N GLU A 36 7.25 0.49 -1.51
CA GLU A 36 6.77 1.65 -2.27
C GLU A 36 7.27 2.96 -1.67
N GLU A 37 7.20 3.12 -0.34
CA GLU A 37 7.76 4.27 0.36
C GLU A 37 9.25 4.46 0.04
N PHE A 38 10.05 3.39 0.09
CA PHE A 38 11.47 3.47 -0.26
C PHE A 38 11.73 3.79 -1.73
N GLN A 39 10.87 3.34 -2.65
CA GLN A 39 10.99 3.69 -4.06
C GLN A 39 10.70 5.18 -4.30
N VAL A 40 9.68 5.71 -3.63
CA VAL A 40 9.35 7.14 -3.65
C VAL A 40 10.51 7.95 -3.09
N ASP A 41 11.03 7.58 -1.92
CA ASP A 41 12.17 8.25 -1.29
C ASP A 41 13.43 8.20 -2.15
N ALA A 42 13.74 7.04 -2.74
CA ALA A 42 14.90 6.90 -3.61
C ALA A 42 14.79 7.82 -4.84
N THR A 43 13.61 7.89 -5.44
CA THR A 43 13.33 8.74 -6.61
C THR A 43 13.46 10.22 -6.23
N MET A 44 12.89 10.63 -5.09
CA MET A 44 12.95 12.00 -4.59
C MET A 44 14.37 12.44 -4.22
N ASN A 45 15.15 11.55 -3.59
CA ASN A 45 16.53 11.84 -3.23
C ASN A 45 17.44 11.94 -4.47
N TYR A 46 17.21 11.09 -5.47
CA TYR A 46 17.92 11.16 -6.74
C TYR A 46 17.64 12.47 -7.48
N SER A 47 16.37 12.88 -7.56
CA SER A 47 15.97 14.13 -8.19
C SER A 47 16.55 15.36 -7.45
N LEU A 48 16.58 15.33 -6.12
CA LEU A 48 17.23 16.33 -5.29
C LEU A 48 18.75 16.40 -5.54
N ALA A 49 19.43 15.25 -5.59
CA ALA A 49 20.87 15.21 -5.85
C ALA A 49 21.22 15.81 -7.22
N LYS A 50 20.39 15.53 -8.24
CA LYS A 50 20.50 16.14 -9.56
C LYS A 50 20.32 17.66 -9.48
N LEU A 51 19.33 18.14 -8.73
CA LEU A 51 19.08 19.57 -8.52
C LEU A 51 20.27 20.28 -7.86
N ILE A 52 20.84 19.66 -6.82
CA ILE A 52 22.03 20.15 -6.14
C ILE A 52 23.20 20.22 -7.13
N ALA A 53 23.42 19.19 -7.93
CA ALA A 53 24.49 19.18 -8.93
C ALA A 53 24.36 20.34 -9.94
N PHE A 54 23.16 20.64 -10.42
CA PHE A 54 22.91 21.80 -11.29
C PHE A 54 23.11 23.13 -10.56
N ALA A 55 22.60 23.27 -9.33
CA ALA A 55 22.76 24.48 -8.54
C ALA A 55 24.23 24.87 -8.31
N PHE A 56 25.14 23.90 -8.16
CA PHE A 56 26.57 24.17 -7.99
C PHE A 56 27.35 24.38 -9.29
N HIS A 57 27.00 23.67 -10.38
CA HIS A 57 27.81 23.67 -11.60
C HIS A 57 27.24 24.54 -12.73
N ASP A 58 25.92 24.55 -12.93
CA ASP A 58 25.26 25.30 -14.00
C ASP A 58 23.84 25.73 -13.57
N PRO A 59 23.74 26.85 -12.82
CA PRO A 59 22.46 27.33 -12.32
C PRO A 59 21.48 27.78 -13.42
N GLN A 60 21.99 28.10 -14.63
CA GLN A 60 21.15 28.57 -15.73
C GLN A 60 20.38 27.44 -16.42
N LYS A 61 20.85 26.20 -16.29
CA LYS A 61 20.17 24.99 -16.82
C LYS A 61 19.37 24.23 -15.76
N MET A 62 19.00 24.91 -14.68
CA MET A 62 18.21 24.29 -13.61
C MET A 62 16.83 23.86 -14.16
N PRO A 63 16.48 22.57 -14.07
CA PRO A 63 15.18 22.07 -14.52
C PRO A 63 14.03 22.62 -13.66
N ALA A 64 12.84 22.74 -14.24
CA ALA A 64 11.66 23.23 -13.53
C ALA A 64 11.17 22.22 -12.48
N PHE A 65 10.48 22.69 -11.44
CA PHE A 65 10.02 21.83 -10.34
C PHE A 65 9.17 20.63 -10.80
N SER A 66 8.27 20.86 -11.76
CA SER A 66 7.42 19.82 -12.38
C SER A 66 8.19 18.82 -13.27
N GLU A 67 9.40 19.16 -13.72
CA GLU A 67 10.24 18.26 -14.52
C GLU A 67 11.13 17.37 -13.63
N VAL A 68 11.40 17.83 -12.40
CA VAL A 68 12.30 17.16 -11.44
C VAL A 68 11.53 16.16 -10.58
N TYR A 69 10.32 16.53 -10.17
CA TYR A 69 9.41 15.65 -9.48
C TYR A 69 8.23 15.36 -10.40
N ALA A 70 8.04 14.09 -10.76
CA ALA A 70 6.85 13.61 -11.46
C ALA A 70 5.65 13.59 -10.51
N LEU A 71 5.39 14.73 -9.86
CA LEU A 71 4.14 15.01 -9.20
C LEU A 71 3.17 15.32 -10.33
N ASP A 72 2.07 14.59 -10.41
CA ASP A 72 0.99 14.94 -11.32
C ASP A 72 0.49 16.33 -10.95
N THR A 73 1.02 17.37 -11.61
CA THR A 73 0.52 18.74 -11.51
C THR A 73 -0.69 18.90 -12.41
N GLU A 74 -1.64 17.97 -12.34
CA GLU A 74 -2.96 18.22 -12.88
C GLU A 74 -3.72 19.09 -11.88
N ASP A 75 -3.67 20.40 -12.13
CA ASP A 75 -4.59 21.40 -11.60
C ASP A 75 -6.06 20.90 -11.72
N ASP A 76 -6.68 20.57 -10.58
CA ASP A 76 -8.00 20.98 -10.06
C ASP A 76 -9.19 21.31 -11.02
N THR A 77 -9.22 20.85 -12.27
CA THR A 77 -10.34 21.11 -13.22
C THR A 77 -10.75 19.94 -14.12
N LYS A 78 -10.49 18.68 -13.72
CA LYS A 78 -11.27 17.57 -14.29
C LYS A 78 -12.64 17.54 -13.63
N GLN A 79 -13.61 18.16 -14.31
CA GLN A 79 -15.03 17.93 -14.10
C GLN A 79 -15.27 16.43 -13.92
N LEU A 80 -16.05 16.09 -12.90
CA LEU A 80 -16.59 14.75 -12.67
C LEU A 80 -17.33 14.27 -13.91
N GLU A 81 -16.62 13.67 -14.86
CA GLU A 81 -17.24 12.86 -15.88
C GLU A 81 -17.74 11.60 -15.19
N ALA A 82 -19.07 11.43 -15.23
CA ALA A 82 -19.76 10.29 -14.65
C ALA A 82 -19.09 8.98 -15.09
N PRO A 83 -18.90 8.01 -14.16
CA PRO A 83 -18.15 6.80 -14.44
C PRO A 83 -18.83 6.04 -15.58
N THR A 84 -18.21 6.13 -16.76
CA THR A 84 -18.60 5.34 -17.92
C THR A 84 -17.67 4.14 -17.96
N ASP A 85 -18.29 2.97 -17.95
CA ASP A 85 -17.72 1.63 -18.08
C ASP A 85 -16.94 1.08 -16.88
N SER A 86 -17.70 0.29 -16.12
CA SER A 86 -17.27 -0.75 -15.18
C SER A 86 -16.22 -1.69 -15.77
N LYS A 87 -14.96 -1.26 -15.73
CA LYS A 87 -13.82 -2.17 -15.71
C LYS A 87 -13.42 -2.32 -14.26
N ILE A 88 -13.83 -3.45 -13.68
CA ILE A 88 -13.32 -3.87 -12.38
C ILE A 88 -11.80 -3.85 -12.49
N THR A 89 -11.16 -2.96 -11.76
CA THR A 89 -9.71 -2.84 -11.75
C THR A 89 -9.13 -4.14 -11.17
N GLN A 90 -7.92 -4.51 -11.58
CA GLN A 90 -7.26 -5.71 -11.06
C GLN A 90 -7.21 -5.70 -9.51
N ASP A 91 -7.10 -4.51 -8.94
CA ASP A 91 -7.08 -4.28 -7.50
C ASP A 91 -8.43 -4.55 -6.83
N GLU A 92 -9.55 -4.18 -7.46
CA GLU A 92 -10.89 -4.53 -6.97
C GLU A 92 -11.15 -6.03 -7.01
N VAL A 93 -10.67 -6.73 -8.06
CA VAL A 93 -10.77 -8.21 -8.14
C VAL A 93 -9.96 -8.85 -7.01
N ASN A 94 -8.73 -8.39 -6.79
CA ASN A 94 -7.86 -8.90 -5.74
C ASN A 94 -8.47 -8.64 -4.36
N PHE A 95 -8.99 -7.43 -4.12
CA PHE A 95 -9.66 -7.06 -2.88
C PHE A 95 -10.86 -7.97 -2.58
N MET A 96 -11.73 -8.21 -3.57
CA MET A 96 -12.89 -9.08 -3.41
C MET A 96 -12.49 -10.53 -3.11
N ALA A 97 -11.43 -11.04 -3.72
CA ALA A 97 -10.90 -12.37 -3.43
C ALA A 97 -10.41 -12.50 -1.99
N TYR A 98 -9.67 -11.50 -1.49
CA TYR A 98 -9.22 -11.45 -0.10
C TYR A 98 -10.39 -11.34 0.89
N PHE A 99 -11.37 -10.47 0.61
CA PHE A 99 -12.55 -10.30 1.46
C PHE A 99 -13.36 -11.59 1.61
N ASN A 100 -13.55 -12.31 0.50
CA ASN A 100 -14.23 -13.60 0.53
C ASN A 100 -13.46 -14.64 1.34
N ALA A 101 -12.13 -14.70 1.20
CA ALA A 101 -11.30 -15.61 1.99
C ALA A 101 -11.43 -15.33 3.50
N ILE A 102 -11.37 -14.06 3.91
CA ILE A 102 -11.53 -13.64 5.32
C ILE A 102 -12.92 -14.00 5.86
N ASN A 103 -13.97 -13.78 5.08
CA ASN A 103 -15.32 -14.15 5.54
C ASN A 103 -15.49 -15.66 5.74
N THR A 104 -14.83 -16.48 4.92
CA THR A 104 -14.89 -17.95 5.09
C THR A 104 -14.06 -18.45 6.27
N THR A 105 -12.96 -17.78 6.64
CA THR A 105 -12.20 -18.10 7.86
C THR A 105 -12.98 -17.70 9.11
N MET A 106 -13.61 -16.53 9.10
CA MET A 106 -14.46 -16.06 10.21
C MET A 106 -15.65 -16.98 10.46
N LYS A 107 -16.38 -17.39 9.41
CA LYS A 107 -17.48 -18.35 9.55
C LYS A 107 -17.04 -19.71 10.10
N ARG A 108 -15.90 -20.23 9.65
CA ARG A 108 -15.33 -21.47 10.20
C ARG A 108 -14.98 -21.34 11.68
N LYS A 109 -14.48 -20.17 12.09
CA LYS A 109 -14.19 -19.89 13.49
C LYS A 109 -15.47 -19.88 14.34
N GLU A 110 -16.51 -19.19 13.89
CA GLU A 110 -17.82 -19.17 14.56
C GLU A 110 -18.41 -20.58 14.71
N GLU A 111 -18.32 -21.41 13.68
CA GLU A 111 -18.78 -22.81 13.70
C GLU A 111 -17.99 -23.67 14.72
N THR A 112 -16.66 -23.52 14.78
CA THR A 112 -15.84 -24.25 15.77
C THR A 112 -16.05 -23.78 17.21
N GLU A 113 -16.47 -22.53 17.44
CA GLU A 113 -16.79 -22.02 18.78
C GLU A 113 -18.16 -22.51 19.26
N HIS A 114 -19.11 -22.75 18.34
CA HIS A 114 -20.43 -23.32 18.65
C HIS A 114 -20.38 -24.82 18.97
N ASP A 115 -19.56 -25.61 18.27
CA ASP A 115 -19.40 -27.05 18.53
C ASP A 115 -18.69 -27.34 19.87
N ASN A 116 -17.93 -26.38 20.40
CA ASN A 116 -17.21 -26.51 21.67
C ASN A 116 -18.03 -26.05 22.90
N GLN A 117 -19.30 -25.64 22.69
CA GLN A 117 -20.24 -25.21 23.72
C GLN A 117 -21.40 -26.19 23.96
N ASN A 118 -21.41 -27.35 23.29
CA ASN A 118 -22.31 -28.49 23.53
C ASN A 118 -21.52 -29.68 24.09
#